data_AF-A0A7Y1TBI2-F1
#
_entry.id   AF-A0A7Y1TBI2-F1
#
_cell.length_a   1.000
_cell.length_b   1.000
_cell.length_c   1.000
_cell.angle_alpha   90.00
_cell.angle_beta   90.00
_cell.angle_gamma   90.00
#
_symmetry.space_group_name_H-M   'P 1'
#
loop_
_entity.id
_entity.type
_entity.pdbx_description
1 polymer ?
#
loop_
_entity_poly.entity_id
_entity_poly.type
_entity_poly.pdbx_seq_one_letter_code
_entity_poly.pdbx_strand_id
1 'polypeptide(L)'
;MLNRILAMRDAGILGINARNRDFVMKHNPRSGYPLVDDKLQSKKLAQQAGIAVPELYAAIHTNHELQNIPAIIHQFPSCVIKPAHGSGGNGILVLTGKRKNRFTKANGLTLDEADVEFHASNILSGVFSLGSVPDTAMIEYRVQQDPVFEAICYQGVPDIRVLVYRGIPAMAMLRLPTRNSDGKANLHQGAIGVGIDIAGGKTTHAVQQNRQIDEHPDLGIELGGIEVPGWRTLLKLAAGCYELTGLGYLGVD
;
A
#
# COMPACT_ATOMS: atom_id res chain seq x y z
N MET A 1 -22.00 19.12 20.95
CA MET A 1 -21.48 18.64 19.64
C MET A 1 -20.81 19.76 18.85
N LEU A 2 -21.49 20.90 18.62
CA LEU A 2 -20.95 22.04 17.86
C LEU A 2 -19.63 22.59 18.42
N ASN A 3 -19.53 22.79 19.74
CA ASN A 3 -18.30 23.31 20.37
C ASN A 3 -17.08 22.41 20.14
N ARG A 4 -17.27 21.09 20.06
CA ARG A 4 -16.17 20.15 19.75
C ARG A 4 -15.71 20.27 18.30
N ILE A 5 -16.65 20.47 17.37
CA ILE A 5 -16.33 20.69 15.95
C ILE A 5 -15.56 22.01 15.77
N LEU A 6 -15.99 23.07 16.46
CA LEU A 6 -15.30 24.37 16.44
C LEU A 6 -13.89 24.26 17.01
N ALA A 7 -13.74 23.63 18.19
CA ALA A 7 -12.42 23.42 18.80
C ALA A 7 -11.48 22.60 17.90
N MET A 8 -11.99 21.56 17.21
CA MET A 8 -11.18 20.78 16.26
C MET A 8 -10.75 21.62 15.05
N ARG A 9 -11.65 22.47 14.54
CA ARG A 9 -11.34 23.39 13.44
C ARG A 9 -10.30 24.43 13.86
N ASP A 10 -10.43 25.01 15.05
CA ASP A 10 -9.49 26.00 15.58
C ASP A 10 -8.11 25.38 15.84
N ALA A 11 -8.08 24.08 16.18
CA ALA A 11 -6.85 23.29 16.25
C ALA A 11 -6.29 22.87 14.87
N GLY A 12 -6.90 23.32 13.76
CA GLY A 12 -6.43 23.03 12.40
C GLY A 12 -6.74 21.60 11.90
N ILE A 13 -7.61 20.84 12.60
CA ILE A 13 -7.94 19.47 12.21
C ILE A 13 -8.84 19.47 10.97
N LEU A 14 -8.37 18.83 9.90
CA LEU A 14 -9.10 18.70 8.65
C LEU A 14 -9.98 17.44 8.64
N GLY A 15 -11.31 17.65 8.67
CA GLY A 15 -12.28 16.56 8.52
C GLY A 15 -12.33 15.99 7.10
N ILE A 16 -12.72 14.71 6.97
CA ILE A 16 -12.74 13.98 5.69
C ILE A 16 -13.60 14.66 4.61
N ASN A 17 -14.74 15.25 4.98
CA ASN A 17 -15.64 15.92 4.04
C ASN A 17 -15.02 17.22 3.51
N ALA A 18 -14.41 18.02 4.39
CA ALA A 18 -13.71 19.24 4.00
C ALA A 18 -12.48 18.91 3.14
N ARG A 19 -11.69 17.90 3.53
CA ARG A 19 -10.59 17.36 2.71
C ARG A 19 -11.06 17.00 1.30
N ASN A 20 -12.12 16.20 1.20
CA ASN A 20 -12.60 15.72 -0.10
C ASN A 20 -13.14 16.87 -0.96
N ARG A 21 -13.95 17.76 -0.40
CA ARG A 21 -14.55 18.88 -1.15
C ARG A 21 -13.50 19.93 -1.54
N ASP A 22 -12.71 20.39 -0.58
CA ASP A 22 -11.88 21.59 -0.72
C ASP A 22 -10.51 21.30 -1.34
N PHE A 23 -10.04 20.05 -1.26
CA PHE A 23 -8.72 19.65 -1.75
C PHE A 23 -8.83 18.60 -2.86
N VAL A 24 -9.43 17.44 -2.59
CA VAL A 24 -9.47 16.32 -3.55
C VAL A 24 -10.27 16.70 -4.80
N MET A 25 -11.58 16.97 -4.67
CA MET A 25 -12.45 17.27 -5.81
C MET A 25 -12.04 18.55 -6.54
N LYS A 26 -11.48 19.51 -5.80
CA LYS A 26 -11.02 20.79 -6.34
C LYS A 26 -9.75 20.66 -7.19
N HIS A 27 -8.88 19.70 -6.87
CA HIS A 27 -7.55 19.58 -7.48
C HIS A 27 -7.27 18.28 -8.20
N ASN A 28 -8.20 17.33 -8.18
CA ASN A 28 -8.12 16.08 -8.90
C ASN A 28 -9.24 16.03 -9.94
N PRO A 29 -9.00 16.48 -11.19
CA PRO A 29 -9.98 16.33 -12.25
C PRO A 29 -10.27 14.83 -12.48
N ARG A 30 -11.55 14.49 -12.66
CA ARG A 30 -11.97 13.08 -12.83
C ARG A 30 -11.32 12.39 -14.02
N SER A 31 -10.94 13.15 -15.05
CA SER A 31 -10.20 12.62 -16.21
C SER A 31 -8.84 12.03 -15.84
N GLY A 32 -8.25 12.41 -14.71
CA GLY A 32 -6.98 11.86 -14.22
C GLY A 32 -7.11 10.64 -13.31
N TYR A 33 -8.32 10.25 -12.90
CA TYR A 33 -8.54 9.11 -12.01
C TYR A 33 -8.08 7.76 -12.61
N PRO A 34 -8.30 7.49 -13.91
CA PRO A 34 -7.81 6.25 -14.52
C PRO A 34 -6.30 6.04 -14.35
N LEU A 35 -5.51 7.13 -14.29
CA LEU A 35 -4.06 7.07 -14.10
C LEU A 35 -3.63 6.43 -12.79
N VAL A 36 -4.49 6.47 -11.76
CA VAL A 36 -4.21 6.00 -10.38
C VAL A 36 -5.12 4.86 -9.92
N ASP A 37 -6.27 4.65 -10.58
CA ASP A 37 -7.18 3.55 -10.28
C ASP A 37 -6.70 2.21 -10.89
N ASP A 38 -5.92 2.26 -11.97
CA ASP A 38 -5.25 1.10 -12.56
C ASP A 38 -3.77 1.04 -12.11
N LYS A 39 -3.42 -0.02 -11.38
CA LYS A 39 -2.04 -0.24 -10.89
C LYS A 39 -1.05 -0.53 -12.02
N LEU A 40 -1.48 -1.13 -13.14
CA LEU A 40 -0.62 -1.34 -14.30
C LEU A 40 -0.30 -0.01 -14.98
N GLN A 41 -1.32 0.83 -15.17
CA GLN A 41 -1.14 2.16 -15.73
C GLN A 41 -0.24 3.03 -14.83
N SER A 42 -0.52 3.04 -13.53
CA SER A 42 0.30 3.74 -12.52
C SER A 42 1.76 3.29 -12.58
N LYS A 43 1.98 1.97 -12.65
CA LYS A 43 3.33 1.39 -12.70
C LYS A 43 4.08 1.81 -13.96
N LYS A 44 3.42 1.77 -15.13
CA LYS A 44 4.03 2.19 -16.40
C LYS A 44 4.45 3.66 -16.37
N LEU A 45 3.60 4.54 -15.84
CA LEU A 45 3.91 5.97 -15.67
C LEU A 45 5.11 6.17 -14.75
N ALA A 46 5.12 5.50 -13.60
CA ALA A 46 6.22 5.55 -12.65
C ALA A 46 7.55 5.10 -13.28
N GLN A 47 7.56 3.98 -14.02
CA GLN A 47 8.75 3.50 -14.72
C GLN A 47 9.26 4.50 -15.77
N GLN A 48 8.36 5.12 -16.53
CA GLN A 48 8.72 6.13 -17.54
C GLN A 48 9.38 7.37 -16.92
N ALA A 49 9.03 7.72 -15.67
CA ALA A 49 9.68 8.78 -14.92
C ALA A 49 10.90 8.33 -14.08
N GLY A 50 11.34 7.08 -14.22
CA GLY A 50 12.48 6.56 -13.45
C GLY A 50 12.19 6.37 -11.96
N ILE A 51 10.93 6.29 -11.56
CA ILE A 51 10.53 5.94 -10.20
C ILE A 51 10.69 4.43 -10.01
N ALA A 52 11.39 4.05 -8.94
CA ALA A 52 11.54 2.65 -8.57
C ALA A 52 10.18 2.06 -8.18
N VAL A 53 9.81 0.97 -8.85
CA VAL A 53 8.59 0.20 -8.59
C VAL A 53 8.95 -1.28 -8.53
N PRO A 54 8.17 -2.11 -7.82
CA PRO A 54 8.40 -3.55 -7.82
C PRO A 54 8.39 -4.09 -9.26
N GLU A 55 9.33 -4.96 -9.59
CA GLU A 55 9.41 -5.58 -10.92
C GLU A 55 8.12 -6.36 -11.19
N LEU A 56 7.53 -6.15 -12.37
CA LEU A 56 6.37 -6.91 -12.82
C LEU A 56 6.87 -8.13 -13.59
N TYR A 57 6.61 -9.33 -13.08
CA TYR A 57 6.98 -10.57 -13.75
C TYR A 57 6.00 -10.94 -14.85
N ALA A 58 4.69 -10.72 -14.60
CA ALA A 58 3.64 -10.94 -15.57
C ALA A 58 2.37 -10.15 -15.27
N ALA A 59 1.57 -9.91 -16.30
CA ALA A 59 0.18 -9.50 -16.20
C ALA A 59 -0.66 -10.53 -16.98
N ILE A 60 -1.61 -11.17 -16.29
CA ILE A 60 -2.50 -12.17 -16.87
C ILE A 60 -3.83 -11.49 -17.16
N HIS A 61 -4.19 -11.40 -18.43
CA HIS A 61 -5.38 -10.69 -18.91
C HIS A 61 -6.54 -11.64 -19.26
N THR A 62 -6.23 -12.89 -19.55
CA THR A 62 -7.21 -13.86 -20.06
C THR A 62 -7.11 -15.21 -19.36
N ASN A 63 -8.21 -15.97 -19.36
CA ASN A 63 -8.21 -17.34 -18.81
C ASN A 63 -7.23 -18.27 -19.55
N HIS A 64 -6.98 -18.04 -20.84
CA HIS A 64 -6.01 -18.81 -21.61
C HIS A 64 -4.57 -18.61 -21.10
N GLU A 65 -4.24 -17.41 -20.61
CA GLU A 65 -2.91 -17.10 -20.07
C GLU A 65 -2.66 -17.72 -18.69
N LEU A 66 -3.69 -18.24 -18.00
CA LEU A 66 -3.53 -18.90 -16.68
C LEU A 66 -2.54 -20.07 -16.75
N GLN A 67 -2.46 -20.77 -17.88
CA GLN A 67 -1.51 -21.88 -18.09
C GLN A 67 -0.02 -21.46 -17.98
N ASN A 68 0.27 -20.16 -18.05
CA ASN A 68 1.63 -19.63 -17.90
C ASN A 68 2.03 -19.46 -16.43
N ILE A 69 1.06 -19.44 -15.50
CA ILE A 69 1.28 -19.19 -14.08
C ILE A 69 2.29 -20.17 -13.48
N PRO A 70 2.18 -21.51 -13.66
CA PRO A 70 3.13 -22.46 -13.09
C PRO A 70 4.59 -22.11 -13.43
N ALA A 71 4.88 -21.83 -14.71
CA ALA A 71 6.23 -21.47 -15.14
C ALA A 71 6.74 -20.21 -14.42
N ILE A 72 5.90 -19.17 -14.32
CA ILE A 72 6.23 -17.91 -13.67
C ILE A 72 6.50 -18.11 -12.17
N ILE A 73 5.63 -18.81 -11.45
CA ILE A 73 5.80 -19.00 -10.00
C ILE A 73 6.93 -19.97 -9.66
N HIS A 74 7.30 -20.89 -10.55
CA HIS A 74 8.51 -21.70 -10.39
C HIS A 74 9.79 -20.89 -10.58
N GLN A 75 9.79 -19.96 -11.54
CA GLN A 75 10.90 -19.02 -11.72
C GLN A 75 11.00 -18.02 -10.55
N PHE A 76 9.85 -17.54 -10.06
CA PHE A 76 9.75 -16.57 -8.98
C PHE A 76 8.86 -17.09 -7.83
N PRO A 77 9.36 -18.04 -7.01
CA PRO A 77 8.59 -18.65 -5.93
C PRO A 77 8.25 -17.69 -4.79
N SER A 78 8.88 -16.53 -4.78
CA SER A 78 8.64 -15.41 -3.87
C SER A 78 8.05 -14.24 -4.67
N CYS A 79 6.73 -14.15 -4.75
CA CYS A 79 6.03 -13.13 -5.52
C CYS A 79 4.70 -12.72 -4.87
N VAL A 80 4.13 -11.62 -5.37
CA VAL A 80 2.81 -11.12 -4.99
C VAL A 80 1.90 -11.23 -6.22
N ILE A 81 0.72 -11.83 -6.04
CA ILE A 81 -0.32 -11.93 -7.07
C ILE A 81 -1.49 -11.06 -6.62
N LYS A 82 -1.90 -10.08 -7.43
CA LYS A 82 -2.92 -9.10 -7.04
C LYS A 82 -3.74 -8.56 -8.22
N PRO A 83 -5.00 -8.13 -7.99
CA PRO A 83 -5.81 -7.44 -8.99
C PRO A 83 -5.27 -6.04 -9.32
N ALA A 84 -5.32 -5.66 -10.60
CA ALA A 84 -4.95 -4.31 -11.05
C ALA A 84 -5.89 -3.24 -10.49
N HIS A 85 -7.21 -3.51 -10.43
CA HIS A 85 -8.24 -2.57 -9.96
C HIS A 85 -8.80 -2.90 -8.56
N GLY A 86 -8.21 -3.88 -7.85
CA GLY A 86 -8.69 -4.23 -6.51
C GLY A 86 -8.51 -3.12 -5.48
N SER A 87 -9.41 -3.09 -4.49
CA SER A 87 -9.43 -2.10 -3.40
C SER A 87 -9.31 -2.77 -2.02
N GLY A 88 -8.80 -2.03 -1.03
CA GLY A 88 -8.78 -2.46 0.37
C GLY A 88 -7.87 -3.64 0.70
N GLY A 89 -7.00 -4.07 -0.22
CA GLY A 89 -6.10 -5.21 -0.02
C GLY A 89 -6.74 -6.58 -0.29
N ASN A 90 -7.96 -6.61 -0.83
CA ASN A 90 -8.62 -7.86 -1.22
C ASN A 90 -7.97 -8.47 -2.47
N GLY A 91 -7.97 -9.80 -2.57
CA GLY A 91 -7.41 -10.53 -3.71
C GLY A 91 -5.88 -10.57 -3.76
N ILE A 92 -5.18 -10.02 -2.76
CA ILE A 92 -3.71 -10.10 -2.68
C ILE A 92 -3.30 -11.47 -2.13
N LEU A 93 -2.57 -12.23 -2.94
CA LEU A 93 -1.92 -13.48 -2.57
C LEU A 93 -0.42 -13.26 -2.51
N VAL A 94 0.17 -13.45 -1.32
CA VAL A 94 1.61 -13.32 -1.10
C VAL A 94 2.24 -14.70 -0.96
N LEU A 95 3.11 -15.05 -1.91
CA LEU A 95 3.93 -16.25 -1.88
C LEU A 95 5.30 -15.94 -1.25
N THR A 96 5.66 -16.70 -0.22
CA THR A 96 6.90 -16.50 0.53
C THR A 96 8.07 -17.30 -0.02
N GLY A 97 7.78 -18.37 -0.76
CA GLY A 97 8.76 -19.28 -1.33
C GLY A 97 8.11 -20.60 -1.74
N LYS A 98 8.96 -21.60 -2.01
CA LYS A 98 8.55 -22.95 -2.42
C LYS A 98 9.24 -23.99 -1.54
N ARG A 99 8.50 -25.04 -1.14
CA ARG A 99 9.02 -26.23 -0.47
C ARG A 99 8.56 -27.47 -1.23
N LYS A 100 9.51 -28.26 -1.75
CA LYS A 100 9.21 -29.38 -2.67
C LYS A 100 8.35 -28.88 -3.85
N ASN A 101 7.15 -29.40 -4.05
CA ASN A 101 6.24 -28.99 -5.12
C ASN A 101 5.09 -28.10 -4.63
N ARG A 102 5.24 -27.43 -3.49
CA ARG A 102 4.21 -26.53 -2.95
C ARG A 102 4.76 -25.14 -2.68
N PHE A 103 3.91 -24.14 -2.86
CA PHE A 103 4.19 -22.73 -2.60
C PHE A 103 3.71 -22.36 -1.21
N THR A 104 4.50 -21.60 -0.47
CA THR A 104 4.17 -21.18 0.90
C THR A 104 3.54 -19.79 0.88
N LYS A 105 2.44 -19.59 1.59
CA LYS A 105 1.81 -18.30 1.82
C LYS A 105 2.49 -17.56 2.98
N ALA A 106 2.26 -16.25 3.09
CA ALA A 106 2.71 -15.45 4.24
C ALA A 106 2.26 -15.99 5.61
N ASN A 107 1.08 -16.64 5.67
CA ASN A 107 0.55 -17.24 6.90
C ASN A 107 1.02 -18.69 7.14
N GLY A 108 1.99 -19.19 6.37
CA GLY A 108 2.56 -20.54 6.52
C GLY A 108 1.76 -21.66 5.85
N LEU A 109 0.53 -21.42 5.39
CA LEU A 109 -0.22 -22.39 4.60
C LEU A 109 0.49 -22.66 3.28
N THR A 110 0.23 -23.84 2.70
CA THR A 110 0.83 -24.24 1.42
C THR A 110 -0.23 -24.40 0.34
N LEU A 111 0.13 -24.03 -0.88
CA LEU A 111 -0.69 -24.10 -2.09
C LEU A 111 0.02 -24.97 -3.12
N ASP A 112 -0.74 -25.65 -3.97
CA ASP A 112 -0.21 -26.21 -5.22
C ASP A 112 -0.37 -25.21 -6.40
N GLU A 113 -0.05 -25.64 -7.61
CA GLU A 113 -0.17 -24.81 -8.82
C GLU A 113 -1.63 -24.46 -9.13
N ALA A 114 -2.53 -25.45 -9.00
CA ALA A 114 -3.95 -25.29 -9.30
C ALA A 114 -4.63 -24.29 -8.34
N ASP A 115 -4.23 -24.29 -7.06
CA ASP A 115 -4.66 -23.31 -6.08
C ASP A 115 -4.31 -21.86 -6.50
N VAL A 116 -3.10 -21.66 -7.04
CA VAL A 116 -2.62 -20.33 -7.47
C VAL A 116 -3.33 -19.89 -8.75
N GLU A 117 -3.49 -20.80 -9.71
CA GLU A 117 -4.27 -20.56 -10.94
C GLU A 117 -5.73 -20.21 -10.61
N PHE A 118 -6.35 -20.95 -9.69
CA PHE A 118 -7.72 -20.68 -9.25
C PHE A 118 -7.85 -19.30 -8.60
N HIS A 119 -6.88 -18.89 -7.78
CA HIS A 119 -6.86 -17.54 -7.22
C HIS A 119 -6.76 -16.46 -8.31
N ALA A 120 -5.89 -16.65 -9.31
CA ALA A 120 -5.78 -15.74 -10.44
C ALA A 120 -7.07 -15.71 -11.30
N SER A 121 -7.73 -16.84 -11.51
CA SER A 121 -9.03 -16.91 -12.19
C SER A 121 -10.12 -16.11 -11.46
N ASN A 122 -10.13 -16.15 -10.12
CA ASN A 122 -11.05 -15.32 -9.32
C ASN A 122 -10.75 -13.82 -9.48
N ILE A 123 -9.48 -13.43 -9.60
CA ILE A 123 -9.10 -12.05 -9.95
C ILE A 123 -9.65 -11.67 -11.32
N LEU A 124 -9.41 -12.51 -12.35
CA LEU A 124 -9.89 -12.26 -13.71
C LEU A 124 -11.42 -12.12 -13.77
N SER A 125 -12.13 -12.90 -12.96
CA SER A 125 -13.59 -12.87 -12.87
C SER A 125 -14.13 -11.64 -12.13
N GLY A 126 -13.26 -10.79 -11.57
CA GLY A 126 -13.64 -9.57 -10.88
C GLY A 126 -14.06 -9.75 -9.43
N VAL A 127 -13.89 -10.94 -8.84
CA VAL A 127 -14.35 -11.25 -7.46
C VAL A 127 -13.79 -10.25 -6.43
N PHE A 128 -12.61 -9.69 -6.70
CA PHE A 128 -11.92 -8.75 -5.79
C PHE A 128 -11.96 -7.29 -6.26
N SER A 129 -12.62 -7.02 -7.37
CA SER A 129 -12.61 -5.71 -8.05
C SER A 129 -13.90 -4.95 -7.76
N LEU A 130 -13.81 -3.63 -7.70
CA LEU A 130 -14.97 -2.79 -7.41
C LEU A 130 -16.03 -2.97 -8.50
N GLY A 131 -17.22 -3.44 -8.11
CA GLY A 131 -18.34 -3.68 -9.03
C GLY A 131 -18.32 -5.03 -9.74
N SER A 132 -17.47 -5.98 -9.31
CA SER A 132 -17.38 -7.32 -9.90
C SER A 132 -17.09 -7.33 -11.41
N VAL A 133 -16.31 -6.35 -11.86
CA VAL A 133 -15.90 -6.20 -13.26
C VAL A 133 -14.65 -7.05 -13.52
N PRO A 134 -14.53 -7.70 -14.69
CA PRO A 134 -13.32 -8.42 -15.05
C PRO A 134 -12.06 -7.57 -14.88
N ASP A 135 -10.98 -8.19 -14.38
CA ASP A 135 -9.74 -7.52 -14.00
C ASP A 135 -8.51 -8.25 -14.57
N THR A 136 -7.32 -7.72 -14.32
CA THR A 136 -6.03 -8.31 -14.67
C THR A 136 -5.33 -8.79 -13.41
N ALA A 137 -4.80 -10.01 -13.43
CA ALA A 137 -3.97 -10.54 -12.36
C ALA A 137 -2.50 -10.17 -12.58
N MET A 138 -1.96 -9.33 -11.72
CA MET A 138 -0.56 -8.92 -11.74
C MET A 138 0.26 -9.86 -10.88
N ILE A 139 1.40 -10.32 -11.39
CA ILE A 139 2.40 -11.10 -10.65
C ILE A 139 3.68 -10.26 -10.58
N GLU A 140 4.12 -9.91 -9.38
CA GLU A 140 5.24 -8.99 -9.17
C GLU A 140 6.21 -9.43 -8.07
N TYR A 141 7.38 -8.79 -8.07
CA TYR A 141 8.37 -8.90 -7.01
C TYR A 141 7.76 -8.62 -5.64
N ARG A 142 8.02 -9.51 -4.69
CA ARG A 142 7.66 -9.29 -3.29
C ARG A 142 8.71 -8.39 -2.65
N VAL A 143 8.31 -7.14 -2.38
CA VAL A 143 9.16 -6.17 -1.68
C VAL A 143 9.67 -6.75 -0.37
N GLN A 144 10.98 -6.62 -0.17
CA GLN A 144 11.65 -6.97 1.08
C GLN A 144 11.78 -5.72 1.93
N GLN A 145 11.62 -5.89 3.24
CA GLN A 145 11.63 -4.79 4.18
C GLN A 145 13.05 -4.36 4.48
N ASP A 146 13.21 -3.07 4.76
CA ASP A 146 14.43 -2.58 5.38
C ASP A 146 14.54 -3.13 6.82
N PRO A 147 15.73 -3.56 7.27
CA PRO A 147 15.95 -4.09 8.62
C PRO A 147 15.45 -3.16 9.74
N VAL A 148 15.47 -1.83 9.53
CA VAL A 148 14.93 -0.87 10.50
C VAL A 148 13.45 -1.15 10.78
N PHE A 149 12.68 -1.52 9.75
CA PHE A 149 11.26 -1.78 9.90
C PHE A 149 10.95 -3.21 10.35
N GLU A 150 11.81 -4.18 10.01
CA GLU A 150 11.66 -5.56 10.48
C GLU A 150 11.66 -5.63 12.01
N ALA A 151 12.48 -4.79 12.67
CA ALA A 151 12.53 -4.72 14.12
C ALA A 151 11.23 -4.23 14.78
N ILE A 152 10.40 -3.47 14.07
CA ILE A 152 9.24 -2.76 14.63
C ILE A 152 7.89 -3.16 14.02
N CYS A 153 7.88 -4.21 13.17
CA CYS A 153 6.70 -4.64 12.43
C CYS A 153 6.26 -6.04 12.86
N TYR A 154 5.03 -6.18 13.36
CA TYR A 154 4.44 -7.50 13.60
C TYR A 154 3.92 -8.08 12.27
N GLN A 155 4.73 -8.92 11.61
CA GLN A 155 4.37 -9.67 10.40
C GLN A 155 3.83 -8.80 9.23
N GLY A 156 4.02 -9.24 7.98
CA GLY A 156 3.62 -8.43 6.83
C GLY A 156 4.47 -7.16 6.67
N VAL A 157 4.09 -6.28 5.75
CA VAL A 157 4.95 -5.18 5.26
C VAL A 157 4.46 -3.83 5.81
N PRO A 158 5.32 -3.06 6.47
CA PRO A 158 5.01 -1.69 6.87
C PRO A 158 5.01 -0.78 5.65
N ASP A 159 4.27 0.32 5.77
CA ASP A 159 4.00 1.21 4.64
C ASP A 159 4.20 2.66 5.06
N ILE A 160 4.82 3.45 4.18
CA ILE A 160 5.00 4.89 4.41
C ILE A 160 4.05 5.63 3.49
N ARG A 161 3.04 6.28 4.07
CA ARG A 161 2.16 7.15 3.31
C ARG A 161 2.65 8.58 3.37
N VAL A 162 2.94 9.17 2.22
CA VAL A 162 3.21 10.60 2.05
C VAL A 162 2.01 11.27 1.39
N LEU A 163 1.42 12.25 2.07
CA LEU A 163 0.42 13.12 1.49
C LEU A 163 1.11 14.23 0.70
N VAL A 164 0.80 14.33 -0.58
CA VAL A 164 1.32 15.36 -1.49
C VAL A 164 0.19 16.29 -1.88
N TYR A 165 0.42 17.60 -1.69
CA TYR A 165 -0.48 18.65 -2.11
C TYR A 165 0.21 19.55 -3.12
N ARG A 166 -0.28 19.52 -4.38
CA ARG A 166 0.25 20.28 -5.52
C ARG A 166 1.77 20.14 -5.68
N GLY A 167 2.25 18.90 -5.62
CA GLY A 167 3.68 18.58 -5.74
C GLY A 167 4.50 18.74 -4.47
N ILE A 168 3.91 19.22 -3.37
CA ILE A 168 4.62 19.41 -2.10
C ILE A 168 4.21 18.31 -1.10
N PRO A 169 5.16 17.49 -0.63
CA PRO A 169 4.93 16.60 0.52
C PRO A 169 4.52 17.41 1.75
N ALA A 170 3.28 17.25 2.19
CA ALA A 170 2.67 18.06 3.24
C ALA A 170 2.66 17.34 4.59
N MET A 171 2.41 16.03 4.58
CA MET A 171 2.34 15.19 5.78
C MET A 171 2.79 13.78 5.43
N ALA A 172 3.30 13.05 6.41
CA ALA A 172 3.62 11.65 6.22
C ALA A 172 3.39 10.83 7.48
N MET A 173 3.14 9.55 7.28
CA MET A 173 3.01 8.60 8.37
C MET A 173 3.57 7.24 7.98
N LEU A 174 4.17 6.56 8.95
CA LEU A 174 4.45 5.13 8.91
C LEU A 174 3.21 4.38 9.38
N ARG A 175 2.83 3.34 8.66
CA ARG A 175 1.73 2.42 9.00
C ARG A 175 2.34 1.08 9.37
N LEU A 176 2.19 0.69 10.64
CA LEU A 176 2.75 -0.54 11.18
C LEU A 176 1.66 -1.61 11.37
N PRO A 177 1.80 -2.76 10.71
CA PRO A 177 1.07 -3.97 11.02
C PRO A 177 1.15 -4.38 12.49
N THR A 178 0.02 -4.83 13.01
CA THR A 178 -0.14 -5.41 14.36
C THR A 178 -0.82 -6.77 14.28
N ARG A 179 -0.80 -7.51 15.39
CA ARG A 179 -1.58 -8.75 15.52
C ARG A 179 -3.07 -8.50 15.30
N ASN A 180 -3.59 -7.40 15.84
CA ASN A 180 -4.99 -7.02 15.69
C ASN A 180 -5.38 -6.78 14.22
N SER A 181 -4.44 -6.30 13.41
CA SER A 181 -4.62 -6.10 11.97
C SER A 181 -4.34 -7.32 11.10
N ASP A 182 -4.04 -8.48 11.70
CA ASP A 182 -3.65 -9.70 10.98
C ASP A 182 -2.44 -9.46 10.05
N GLY A 183 -1.45 -8.67 10.51
CA GLY A 183 -0.25 -8.36 9.75
C GLY A 183 -0.47 -7.41 8.56
N LYS A 184 -1.52 -6.56 8.59
CA LYS A 184 -1.84 -5.60 7.52
C LYS A 184 -1.63 -4.16 7.96
N ALA A 185 -1.02 -3.33 7.11
CA ALA A 185 -0.82 -1.89 7.35
C ALA A 185 -2.10 -1.04 7.13
N ASN A 186 -3.24 -1.49 7.67
CA ASN A 186 -4.54 -0.84 7.57
C ASN A 186 -5.03 -0.33 8.95
N LEU A 187 -5.07 0.99 9.12
CA LEU A 187 -5.42 1.64 10.39
C LEU A 187 -6.83 1.27 10.88
N HIS A 188 -7.78 1.05 9.96
CA HIS A 188 -9.15 0.64 10.31
C HIS A 188 -9.22 -0.80 10.82
N GLN A 189 -8.24 -1.63 10.45
CA GLN A 189 -8.11 -3.02 10.93
C GLN A 189 -7.26 -3.10 12.21
N GLY A 190 -6.83 -1.97 12.78
CA GLY A 190 -6.05 -1.96 14.02
C GLY A 190 -4.54 -1.86 13.84
N ALA A 191 -4.07 -1.52 12.62
CA ALA A 191 -2.69 -1.09 12.43
C ALA A 191 -2.42 0.24 13.14
N ILE A 192 -1.14 0.54 13.37
CA ILE A 192 -0.70 1.77 14.02
C ILE A 192 -0.34 2.79 12.95
N GLY A 193 -0.72 4.05 13.17
CA GLY A 193 -0.23 5.17 12.38
C GLY A 193 0.76 5.98 13.21
N VAL A 194 1.99 6.12 12.73
CA VAL A 194 3.04 6.91 13.37
C VAL A 194 3.37 8.10 12.49
N GLY A 195 3.22 9.32 13.00
CA GLY A 195 3.55 10.53 12.26
C GLY A 195 5.05 10.59 11.95
N ILE A 196 5.44 11.13 10.80
CA ILE A 196 6.85 11.35 10.43
C ILE A 196 7.07 12.85 10.30
N ASP A 197 8.12 13.35 10.96
CA ASP A 197 8.58 14.72 10.75
C ASP A 197 9.10 14.89 9.32
N ILE A 198 8.50 15.80 8.56
CA ILE A 198 8.85 16.01 7.15
C ILE A 198 10.29 16.51 7.00
N ALA A 199 10.79 17.32 7.92
CA ALA A 199 12.13 17.90 7.79
C ALA A 199 13.24 16.87 8.06
N GLY A 200 13.09 16.08 9.13
CA GLY A 200 14.11 15.16 9.63
C GLY A 200 13.90 13.69 9.29
N GLY A 201 12.69 13.29 8.88
CA GLY A 201 12.38 11.88 8.58
C GLY A 201 12.34 10.99 9.80
N LYS A 202 12.08 11.55 10.98
CA LYS A 202 11.97 10.80 12.24
C LYS A 202 10.51 10.60 12.60
N THR A 203 10.20 9.42 13.12
CA THR A 203 8.87 9.15 13.67
C THR A 203 8.62 10.03 14.90
N THR A 204 7.35 10.39 15.12
CA THR A 204 6.92 11.27 16.20
C THR A 204 5.87 10.58 17.06
N HIS A 205 4.60 10.98 16.98
CA HIS A 205 3.52 10.40 17.77
C HIS A 205 2.86 9.24 17.05
N ALA A 206 2.51 8.19 17.80
CA ALA A 206 1.78 7.04 17.29
C ALA A 206 0.32 7.04 17.77
N VAL A 207 -0.56 6.54 16.91
CA VAL A 207 -1.99 6.40 17.16
C VAL A 207 -2.46 5.02 16.72
N GLN A 208 -3.25 4.36 17.56
CA GLN A 208 -3.96 3.14 17.22
C GLN A 208 -5.41 3.27 17.68
N GLN A 209 -6.37 2.97 16.81
CA GLN A 209 -7.82 3.04 17.12
C GLN A 209 -8.24 4.37 17.80
N ASN A 210 -7.73 5.50 17.29
CA ASN A 210 -7.97 6.85 17.80
C ASN A 210 -7.44 7.13 19.22
N ARG A 211 -6.50 6.32 19.71
CA ARG A 211 -5.79 6.55 20.98
C ARG A 211 -4.31 6.74 20.69
N GLN A 212 -3.71 7.72 21.36
CA GLN A 212 -2.27 7.88 21.35
C GLN A 212 -1.62 6.72 22.08
N ILE A 213 -0.52 6.23 21.52
CA ILE A 213 0.33 5.20 22.11
C ILE A 213 1.79 5.64 21.94
N ASP A 214 2.66 5.19 22.83
CA ASP A 214 4.09 5.47 22.74
C ASP A 214 4.89 4.25 22.26
N GLU A 215 4.38 3.04 22.52
CA GLU A 215 5.02 1.77 22.19
C GLU A 215 4.16 0.87 21.30
N HIS A 216 4.79 0.00 20.52
CA HIS A 216 4.13 -1.04 19.75
C HIS A 216 3.48 -2.07 20.69
N PRO A 217 2.15 -2.30 20.64
CA PRO A 217 1.42 -3.11 21.61
C PRO A 217 1.83 -4.59 21.61
N ASP A 218 2.28 -5.12 20.47
CA ASP A 218 2.72 -6.52 20.36
C ASP A 218 4.22 -6.72 20.62
N LEU A 219 5.04 -5.66 20.58
CA LEU A 219 6.51 -5.76 20.59
C LEU A 219 7.17 -5.01 21.76
N GLY A 220 6.46 -4.07 22.40
CA GLY A 220 6.99 -3.23 23.48
C GLY A 220 8.09 -2.26 23.04
N ILE A 221 8.09 -1.86 21.77
CA ILE A 221 9.13 -0.99 21.19
C ILE A 221 8.60 0.43 21.09
N GLU A 222 9.39 1.40 21.56
CA GLU A 222 9.09 2.83 21.42
C GLU A 222 9.01 3.24 19.95
N LEU A 223 7.93 3.93 19.58
CA LEU A 223 7.62 4.28 18.19
C LEU A 223 8.10 5.67 17.78
N GLY A 224 8.51 6.51 18.74
CA GLY A 224 9.05 7.85 18.49
C GLY A 224 10.55 7.84 18.21
N GLY A 225 11.03 8.77 17.39
CA GLY A 225 12.46 9.02 17.17
C GLY A 225 13.16 8.06 16.21
N ILE A 226 12.45 7.11 15.61
CA ILE A 226 12.98 6.15 14.64
C ILE A 226 13.28 6.88 13.34
N GLU A 227 14.50 6.72 12.83
CA GLU A 227 14.93 7.33 11.57
C GLU A 227 14.45 6.50 10.37
N VAL A 228 13.76 7.16 9.43
CA VAL A 228 13.29 6.54 8.18
C VAL A 228 14.44 6.54 7.15
N PRO A 229 14.94 5.36 6.74
CA PRO A 229 16.03 5.27 5.78
C PRO A 229 15.67 5.92 4.44
N GLY A 230 16.60 6.64 3.85
CA GLY A 230 16.40 7.24 2.52
C GLY A 230 15.32 8.31 2.45
N TRP A 231 14.95 8.95 3.58
CA TRP A 231 13.82 9.88 3.67
C TRP A 231 13.76 10.96 2.58
N ARG A 232 14.89 11.62 2.31
CA ARG A 232 14.97 12.64 1.25
C ARG A 232 14.66 12.09 -0.15
N THR A 233 15.03 10.84 -0.41
CA THR A 233 14.70 10.17 -1.67
C THR A 233 13.20 9.87 -1.73
N LEU A 234 12.60 9.36 -0.65
CA LEU A 234 11.16 9.12 -0.56
C LEU A 234 10.34 10.40 -0.82
N LEU A 235 10.73 11.52 -0.21
CA LEU A 235 10.06 12.81 -0.44
C LEU A 235 10.13 13.26 -1.90
N LYS A 236 11.27 13.08 -2.57
CA LYS A 236 11.43 13.42 -3.99
C LYS A 236 10.57 12.52 -4.88
N LEU A 237 10.53 11.22 -4.61
CA LEU A 237 9.69 10.28 -5.36
C LEU A 237 8.22 10.63 -5.19
N ALA A 238 7.77 10.89 -3.96
CA ALA A 238 6.39 11.30 -3.69
C ALA A 238 6.02 12.61 -4.38
N ALA A 239 6.89 13.63 -4.31
CA ALA A 239 6.69 14.89 -5.02
C ALA A 239 6.55 14.68 -6.54
N GLY A 240 7.38 13.82 -7.13
CA GLY A 240 7.35 13.48 -8.57
C GLY A 240 6.04 12.84 -9.03
N CYS A 241 5.29 12.16 -8.15
CA CYS A 241 3.98 11.61 -8.48
C CYS A 241 2.95 12.69 -8.90
N TYR A 242 3.13 13.94 -8.48
CA TYR A 242 2.31 15.05 -8.95
C TYR A 242 2.50 15.31 -10.45
N GLU A 243 3.74 15.35 -10.92
CA GLU A 243 4.05 15.59 -12.34
C GLU A 243 3.54 14.44 -13.22
N LEU A 244 3.56 13.21 -12.69
CA LEU A 244 3.08 12.01 -13.40
C LEU A 244 1.56 11.99 -13.63
N THR A 245 0.80 12.48 -12.67
CA THR A 245 -0.66 12.30 -12.64
C THR A 245 -1.42 13.60 -12.91
N GLY A 246 -0.81 14.76 -12.64
CA GLY A 246 -1.47 16.06 -12.65
C GLY A 246 -2.50 16.24 -11.53
N LEU A 247 -2.63 15.27 -10.61
CA LEU A 247 -3.60 15.30 -9.52
C LEU A 247 -3.02 16.06 -8.33
N GLY A 248 -3.65 17.18 -7.96
CA GLY A 248 -3.10 18.08 -6.94
C GLY A 248 -3.27 17.63 -5.49
N TYR A 249 -3.94 16.51 -5.21
CA TYR A 249 -4.01 15.89 -3.89
C TYR A 249 -3.80 14.38 -4.00
N LEU A 250 -2.67 13.88 -3.48
CA LEU A 250 -2.26 12.48 -3.63
C LEU A 250 -1.86 11.90 -2.27
N GLY A 251 -2.23 10.64 -2.04
CA GLY A 251 -1.55 9.78 -1.07
C GLY A 251 -0.61 8.88 -1.85
N VAL A 252 0.69 8.99 -1.60
CA VAL A 252 1.72 8.15 -2.20
C VAL A 252 2.16 7.15 -1.14
N ASP A 253 2.14 5.87 -1.50
CA ASP A 253 2.52 4.71 -0.67
C ASP A 253 3.76 4.03 -1.24
#